data_AF-A0A7S0RXI3-F1
#
_entry.id   AF-A0A7S0RXI3-F1
#
_cell.length_a   1.000
_cell.length_b   1.000
_cell.length_c   1.000
_cell.angle_alpha   90.00
_cell.angle_beta   90.00
_cell.angle_gamma   90.00
#
_symmetry.space_group_name_H-M   'P 1'
#
loop_
_entity.id
_entity.type
_entity.pdbx_description
1 polymer ?
#
loop_
_entity_poly.entity_id
_entity_poly.type
_entity_poly.pdbx_seq_one_letter_code
_entity_poly.pdbx_strand_id
1 'polypeptide(L)'
;MWQYSGEVFDQVELQVPVQAYDTVATWVRVPDVARRQVTELGLEMRAGLHAAGHALLNALPLFVMAGGSDAAVECVNGNETRYRPQRLLIFDRQPGGTGISAQVQPIFGKLLRAALDVVTQCACEEPTGCPSCVHHADCNQYNDVLDKQAAVIILQETI
;
A
#
# COMPACT_ATOMS: atom_id res chain seq x y z
N MET A 1 -1.36 -12.69 -24.09
CA MET A 1 -1.68 -13.90 -23.31
C MET A 1 -2.73 -14.71 -24.06
N TRP A 2 -2.57 -16.02 -24.15
CA TRP A 2 -3.61 -16.90 -24.70
C TRP A 2 -4.82 -16.91 -23.77
N GLN A 3 -6.01 -16.59 -24.28
CA GLN A 3 -7.21 -16.50 -23.45
C GLN A 3 -7.62 -17.84 -22.81
N TYR A 4 -7.23 -18.97 -23.42
CA TYR A 4 -7.54 -20.31 -22.93
C TYR A 4 -6.54 -20.84 -21.90
N SER A 5 -5.24 -20.63 -22.10
CA SER A 5 -4.19 -21.16 -21.20
C SER A 5 -3.64 -20.14 -20.20
N GLY A 6 -3.90 -18.84 -20.39
CA GLY A 6 -3.29 -17.77 -19.59
C GLY A 6 -1.81 -17.55 -19.90
N GLU A 7 -1.20 -18.34 -20.79
CA GLU A 7 0.23 -18.24 -21.09
C GLU A 7 0.54 -16.96 -21.86
N VAL A 8 1.66 -16.33 -21.50
CA VAL A 8 2.20 -15.17 -22.22
C VAL A 8 2.72 -15.64 -23.57
N PHE A 9 2.05 -15.22 -24.64
CA PHE A 9 2.45 -15.53 -26.02
C PHE A 9 3.64 -14.67 -26.48
N ASP A 10 3.63 -13.39 -26.14
CA ASP A 10 4.64 -12.40 -26.52
C ASP A 10 4.59 -11.22 -25.53
N GLN A 11 5.69 -10.47 -25.40
CA GLN A 11 5.81 -9.26 -24.60
C GLN A 11 6.55 -8.19 -25.41
N VAL A 12 5.94 -7.01 -25.55
CA VAL A 12 6.49 -5.90 -26.33
C VAL A 12 6.68 -4.69 -25.41
N GLU A 13 7.82 -4.03 -25.54
CA GLU A 13 8.10 -2.79 -24.83
C GLU A 13 7.27 -1.63 -25.41
N LEU A 14 6.61 -0.85 -24.54
CA LEU A 14 5.78 0.27 -24.95
C LEU A 14 6.54 1.59 -24.79
N GLN A 15 6.72 2.31 -25.89
CA GLN A 15 7.21 3.69 -25.88
C GLN A 15 6.03 4.66 -25.73
N VAL A 16 5.59 4.84 -24.49
CA VAL A 16 4.53 5.81 -24.13
C VAL A 16 5.13 6.96 -23.31
N PRO A 17 4.63 8.21 -23.46
CA PRO A 17 5.08 9.31 -22.62
C PRO A 17 4.81 9.04 -21.14
N VAL A 18 5.77 9.42 -20.29
CA VAL A 18 5.57 9.38 -18.84
C VAL A 18 4.45 10.36 -18.47
N GLN A 19 3.40 9.85 -17.83
CA GLN A 19 2.37 10.68 -17.24
C GLN A 19 2.76 11.03 -15.80
N ALA A 20 2.86 12.32 -15.51
CA ALA A 20 3.17 12.85 -14.19
C ALA A 20 2.28 14.05 -13.90
N TYR A 21 1.95 14.24 -12.62
CA TYR A 21 1.22 15.39 -12.12
C TYR A 21 1.64 15.68 -10.70
N ASP A 22 1.53 16.95 -10.30
CA ASP A 22 1.75 17.37 -8.93
C ASP A 22 0.47 17.14 -8.10
N THR A 23 0.63 16.63 -6.89
CA THR A 23 -0.47 16.39 -5.94
C THR A 23 0.02 16.54 -4.50
N VAL A 24 -0.89 16.43 -3.55
CA VAL A 24 -0.64 16.53 -2.12
C VAL A 24 -0.62 15.14 -1.49
N ALA A 25 0.31 14.93 -0.57
CA ALA A 25 0.42 13.71 0.21
C ALA A 25 0.66 14.03 1.69
N THR A 26 0.18 13.16 2.57
CA THR A 26 0.60 13.09 3.97
C THR A 26 1.30 11.77 4.20
N TRP A 27 2.35 11.77 5.02
CA TRP A 27 3.18 10.60 5.21
C TRP A 27 3.81 10.56 6.60
N VAL A 28 4.22 9.37 7.00
CA VAL A 28 4.96 9.10 8.23
C VAL A 28 6.19 8.25 7.88
N ARG A 29 7.31 8.55 8.53
CA ARG A 29 8.52 7.73 8.39
C ARG A 29 8.31 6.43 9.14
N VAL A 30 8.65 5.32 8.51
CA VAL A 30 8.69 4.01 9.19
C VAL A 30 10.00 3.92 9.98
N PRO A 31 9.97 3.61 11.30
CA PRO A 31 11.19 3.51 12.10
C PRO A 31 12.09 2.34 11.68
N ASP A 32 13.41 2.52 11.86
CA ASP A 32 14.41 1.48 11.51
C ASP A 32 14.25 0.18 12.33
N VAL A 33 13.54 0.24 13.48
CA VAL A 33 13.23 -0.95 14.29
C VAL A 33 12.33 -1.92 13.50
N ALA A 34 11.33 -1.41 12.77
CA ALA A 34 10.43 -2.22 11.95
C ALA A 34 11.21 -2.96 10.86
N ARG A 35 12.11 -2.24 10.18
CA ARG A 35 12.98 -2.81 9.14
C ARG A 35 13.82 -3.96 9.70
N ARG A 36 14.41 -3.78 10.90
CA ARG A 36 15.22 -4.82 11.53
C ARG A 36 14.40 -6.07 11.83
N GLN A 37 13.26 -5.92 12.49
CA GLN A 37 12.37 -7.05 12.82
C GLN A 37 11.88 -7.80 11.57
N VAL A 38 11.43 -7.07 10.54
CA VAL A 38 11.03 -7.65 9.25
C VAL A 38 12.19 -8.46 8.64
N THR A 39 13.41 -7.89 8.63
CA THR A 39 14.60 -8.55 8.08
C THR A 39 15.01 -9.79 8.90
N GLU A 40 14.96 -9.71 10.22
CA GLU A 40 15.29 -10.80 11.14
C GLU A 40 14.37 -12.01 10.98
N LEU A 41 13.10 -11.77 10.61
CA LEU A 41 12.12 -12.81 10.30
C LEU A 41 12.20 -13.32 8.85
N GLY A 42 13.13 -12.80 8.04
CA GLY A 42 13.27 -13.18 6.63
C GLY A 42 12.13 -12.69 5.72
N LEU A 43 11.34 -11.71 6.18
CA LEU A 43 10.23 -11.12 5.44
C LEU A 43 10.72 -9.97 4.55
N GLU A 44 9.93 -9.58 3.55
CA GLU A 44 10.30 -8.50 2.64
C GLU A 44 9.69 -7.15 3.06
N MET A 45 10.55 -6.16 3.32
CA MET A 45 10.11 -4.81 3.71
C MET A 45 9.19 -4.14 2.69
N ARG A 46 9.44 -4.36 1.38
CA ARG A 46 8.62 -3.72 0.33
C ARG A 46 7.22 -4.34 0.28
N ALA A 47 7.11 -5.67 0.39
CA ALA A 47 5.83 -6.36 0.50
C ALA A 47 5.04 -5.92 1.73
N GLY A 48 5.72 -5.73 2.87
CA GLY A 48 5.10 -5.20 4.08
C GLY A 48 4.61 -3.76 3.94
N LEU A 49 5.40 -2.87 3.34
CA LEU A 49 4.99 -1.48 3.08
C LEU A 49 3.80 -1.39 2.13
N HIS A 50 3.78 -2.24 1.09
CA HIS A 50 2.66 -2.33 0.15
C HIS A 50 1.38 -2.77 0.85
N ALA A 51 1.44 -3.85 1.62
CA ALA A 51 0.32 -4.38 2.39
C ALA A 51 -0.16 -3.40 3.48
N ALA A 52 0.75 -2.74 4.19
CA ALA A 52 0.40 -1.70 5.16
C ALA A 52 -0.25 -0.47 4.50
N GLY A 53 0.20 -0.09 3.29
CA GLY A 53 -0.45 0.94 2.49
C GLY A 53 -1.89 0.56 2.14
N HIS A 54 -2.14 -0.66 1.68
CA HIS A 54 -3.50 -1.12 1.41
C HIS A 54 -4.37 -1.10 2.66
N ALA A 55 -3.86 -1.55 3.81
CA ALA A 55 -4.59 -1.48 5.08
C ALA A 55 -4.97 -0.03 5.45
N LEU A 56 -4.08 0.93 5.21
CA LEU A 56 -4.36 2.36 5.38
C LEU A 56 -5.48 2.86 4.46
N LEU A 57 -5.46 2.51 3.17
CA LEU A 57 -6.54 2.88 2.23
C LEU A 57 -7.86 2.23 2.61
N ASN A 58 -7.85 0.96 2.99
CA ASN A 58 -9.05 0.23 3.40
C ASN A 58 -9.68 0.83 4.67
N ALA A 59 -8.86 1.36 5.58
CA ALA A 59 -9.33 2.01 6.81
C ALA A 59 -9.74 3.48 6.61
N LEU A 60 -9.32 4.14 5.52
CA LEU A 60 -9.54 5.57 5.28
C LEU A 60 -11.04 5.99 5.31
N PRO A 61 -11.99 5.24 4.72
CA PRO A 61 -13.40 5.59 4.73
C PRO A 61 -14.04 5.67 6.12
N LEU A 62 -13.39 5.13 7.16
CA LEU A 62 -13.85 5.24 8.55
C LEU A 62 -13.71 6.67 9.10
N PHE A 63 -12.86 7.51 8.50
CA PHE A 63 -12.53 8.83 9.01
C PHE A 63 -12.79 9.97 8.03
N VAL A 64 -12.67 9.71 6.72
CA VAL A 64 -12.84 10.71 5.66
C VAL A 64 -13.82 10.15 4.64
N MET A 65 -14.78 10.98 4.19
CA MET A 65 -15.67 10.61 3.10
C MET A 65 -14.87 10.59 1.79
N ALA A 66 -14.36 9.41 1.43
CA ALA A 66 -13.57 9.17 0.23
C ALA A 66 -13.96 7.81 -0.38
N GLY A 67 -14.03 7.76 -1.70
CA GLY A 67 -14.09 6.51 -2.47
C GLY A 67 -12.70 5.89 -2.64
N GLY A 68 -12.64 4.61 -3.05
CA GLY A 68 -11.39 3.87 -3.28
C GLY A 68 -10.47 4.46 -4.37
N SER A 69 -11.03 5.32 -5.23
CA SER A 69 -10.31 6.01 -6.30
C SER A 69 -9.95 7.46 -6.00
N ASP A 70 -10.25 7.98 -4.81
CA ASP A 70 -9.95 9.38 -4.47
C ASP A 70 -8.54 9.57 -3.87
N ALA A 71 -8.01 8.53 -3.23
CA ALA A 71 -6.69 8.51 -2.62
C ALA A 71 -5.92 7.25 -2.99
N ALA A 72 -4.59 7.32 -2.92
CA ALA A 72 -3.69 6.21 -3.23
C ALA A 72 -2.52 6.14 -2.24
N VAL A 73 -1.84 5.00 -2.28
CA VAL A 73 -0.59 4.71 -1.58
C VAL A 73 0.47 4.31 -2.59
N GLU A 74 1.69 4.16 -2.13
CA GLU A 74 2.77 3.60 -2.94
C GLU A 74 2.65 2.07 -3.04
N CYS A 75 2.28 1.58 -4.22
CA CYS A 75 2.26 0.15 -4.56
C CYS A 75 3.54 -0.25 -5.32
N VAL A 76 3.94 -1.52 -5.19
CA VAL A 76 5.09 -2.13 -5.88
C VAL A 76 4.68 -3.46 -6.53
N ASN A 77 5.42 -3.87 -7.56
CA ASN A 77 5.32 -5.21 -8.16
C ASN A 77 6.70 -5.90 -8.14
N GLY A 78 6.74 -7.17 -8.55
CA GLY A 78 7.97 -7.98 -8.56
C GLY A 78 9.06 -7.48 -9.52
N ASN A 79 8.72 -6.65 -10.50
CA ASN A 79 9.66 -6.11 -11.50
C ASN A 79 10.18 -4.71 -11.17
N GLU A 80 9.70 -4.10 -10.08
CA GLU A 80 10.04 -2.73 -9.71
C GLU A 80 11.44 -2.64 -9.09
N THR A 81 12.31 -1.81 -9.66
CA THR A 81 13.72 -1.65 -9.23
C THR A 81 14.02 -0.29 -8.60
N ARG A 82 13.07 0.66 -8.64
CA ARG A 82 13.28 2.00 -8.08
C ARG A 82 13.45 1.95 -6.56
N TYR A 83 14.39 2.76 -6.07
CA TYR A 83 14.53 3.02 -4.64
C TYR A 83 13.28 3.72 -4.09
N ARG A 84 12.80 3.26 -2.94
CA ARG A 84 11.68 3.88 -2.21
C ARG A 84 12.07 4.13 -0.76
N PRO A 85 11.85 5.35 -0.24
CA PRO A 85 12.02 5.64 1.18
C PRO A 85 11.09 4.77 2.02
N GLN A 86 11.53 4.38 3.21
CA GLN A 86 10.71 3.64 4.17
C GLN A 86 9.73 4.61 4.85
N ARG A 87 8.57 4.75 4.23
CA ARG A 87 7.47 5.59 4.71
C ARG A 87 6.14 4.96 4.36
N LEU A 88 5.13 5.26 5.16
CA LEU A 88 3.74 5.08 4.76
C LEU A 88 3.20 6.44 4.35
N LEU A 89 2.45 6.49 3.25
CA LEU A 89 1.91 7.73 2.74
C LEU A 89 0.55 7.50 2.11
N ILE A 90 -0.30 8.53 2.18
CA ILE A 90 -1.53 8.64 1.41
C ILE A 90 -1.41 9.92 0.58
N PHE A 91 -1.76 9.84 -0.70
CA PHE A 91 -1.80 10.98 -1.60
C PHE A 91 -3.10 11.06 -2.37
N ASP A 92 -3.49 12.27 -2.75
CA ASP A 92 -4.71 12.53 -3.50
C ASP A 92 -4.49 12.14 -4.97
N ARG A 93 -5.43 11.39 -5.58
CA ARG A 93 -5.26 10.87 -6.96
C ARG A 93 -5.51 11.91 -8.06
N GLN A 94 -5.98 13.11 -7.69
CA GLN A 94 -6.26 14.19 -8.65
C GLN A 94 -5.10 15.21 -8.69
N PRO A 95 -4.77 15.77 -9.87
CA PRO A 95 -3.82 16.87 -9.99
C PRO A 95 -4.17 18.05 -9.09
N GLY A 96 -3.18 18.57 -8.37
CA GLY A 96 -3.34 19.67 -7.40
C GLY A 96 -3.89 19.25 -6.03
N GLY A 97 -4.36 18.01 -5.89
CA GLY A 97 -4.94 17.48 -4.66
C GLY A 97 -6.44 17.76 -4.50
N THR A 98 -7.12 16.91 -3.74
CA THR A 98 -8.56 17.00 -3.40
C THR A 98 -8.79 17.41 -1.96
N GLY A 99 -7.73 17.47 -1.14
CA GLY A 99 -7.78 17.82 0.28
C GLY A 99 -7.98 16.62 1.20
N ILE A 100 -8.01 15.39 0.69
CA ILE A 100 -8.08 14.18 1.51
C ILE A 100 -6.81 14.06 2.35
N SER A 101 -5.65 14.20 1.73
CA SER A 101 -4.36 14.13 2.42
C SER A 101 -4.24 15.17 3.53
N ALA A 102 -4.79 16.38 3.32
CA ALA A 102 -4.84 17.42 4.33
C ALA A 102 -5.77 17.07 5.51
N GLN A 103 -6.92 16.43 5.23
CA GLN A 103 -7.83 15.93 6.28
C GLN A 103 -7.25 14.75 7.06
N VAL A 104 -6.47 13.89 6.39
CA VAL A 104 -5.82 12.73 7.01
C VAL A 104 -4.65 13.14 7.90
N GLN A 105 -3.88 14.19 7.54
CA GLN A 105 -2.69 14.62 8.27
C GLN A 105 -2.88 14.70 9.81
N PRO A 106 -3.90 15.39 10.36
CA PRO A 106 -4.07 15.50 11.80
C PRO A 106 -4.55 14.21 12.47
N ILE A 107 -5.02 13.22 11.71
CA ILE A 107 -5.56 11.95 12.21
C ILE A 107 -4.74 10.73 11.78
N PHE A 108 -3.58 10.92 11.16
CA PHE A 108 -2.79 9.85 10.57
C PHE A 108 -2.49 8.73 11.58
N GLY A 109 -2.18 9.09 12.84
CA GLY A 109 -1.99 8.12 13.93
C GLY A 109 -3.22 7.29 14.28
N LYS A 110 -4.45 7.86 14.19
CA LYS A 110 -5.70 7.10 14.37
C LYS A 110 -5.92 6.15 13.20
N LEU A 111 -5.60 6.60 11.99
CA LEU A 111 -5.71 5.79 10.79
C LEU A 111 -4.73 4.60 10.81
N LEU A 112 -3.50 4.80 11.27
CA LEU A 112 -2.52 3.71 11.49
C LEU A 112 -3.05 2.63 12.44
N ARG A 113 -3.67 3.03 13.56
CA ARG A 113 -4.27 2.09 14.52
C ARG A 113 -5.43 1.32 13.91
N ALA A 114 -6.32 2.01 13.18
CA ALA A 114 -7.43 1.35 12.50
C ALA A 114 -6.93 0.36 11.41
N ALA A 115 -5.89 0.72 10.66
CA ALA A 115 -5.25 -0.17 9.70
C ALA A 115 -4.65 -1.40 10.41
N LEU A 116 -3.98 -1.21 11.54
CA LEU A 116 -3.46 -2.33 12.34
C LEU A 116 -4.58 -3.24 12.83
N ASP A 117 -5.68 -2.68 13.32
CA ASP A 117 -6.86 -3.42 13.77
C ASP A 117 -7.45 -4.26 12.63
N VAL A 118 -7.60 -3.69 11.43
CA VAL A 118 -8.09 -4.41 10.23
C VAL A 118 -7.21 -5.63 9.92
N VAL A 119 -5.89 -5.46 9.92
CA VAL A 119 -4.97 -6.54 9.56
C VAL A 119 -4.89 -7.62 10.63
N THR A 120 -4.89 -7.23 11.91
CA THR A 120 -4.75 -8.16 13.05
C THR A 120 -6.03 -8.90 13.40
N GLN A 121 -7.21 -8.31 13.16
CA GLN A 121 -8.50 -8.97 13.39
C GLN A 121 -8.92 -9.91 12.25
N CYS A 122 -8.28 -9.79 11.08
CA CYS A 122 -8.56 -10.67 9.96
C CYS A 122 -8.07 -12.10 10.22
N ALA A 123 -8.99 -13.06 10.24
CA ALA A 123 -8.73 -14.48 10.45
C ALA A 123 -8.11 -15.22 9.24
N CYS A 124 -7.74 -14.53 8.16
CA CYS A 124 -7.10 -15.19 7.02
C CYS A 124 -5.70 -15.69 7.39
N GLU A 125 -5.36 -16.88 6.91
CA GLU A 125 -4.06 -17.52 7.11
C GLU A 125 -3.09 -17.27 5.95
N GLU A 126 -3.60 -16.74 4.83
CA GLU A 126 -2.79 -16.45 3.64
C GLU A 126 -1.70 -15.40 3.96
N PRO A 127 -0.41 -15.70 3.73
CA PRO A 127 0.69 -14.76 3.98
C PRO A 127 0.59 -13.47 3.17
N THR A 128 0.04 -13.55 1.96
CA THR A 128 -0.25 -12.39 1.10
C THR A 128 -1.52 -11.64 1.51
N GLY A 129 -2.30 -12.21 2.43
CA GLY A 129 -3.53 -11.65 2.96
C GLY A 129 -4.75 -11.87 2.05
N CYS A 130 -5.78 -11.04 2.24
CA CYS A 130 -7.05 -11.18 1.54
C CYS A 130 -7.77 -9.83 1.36
N PRO A 131 -8.90 -9.79 0.60
CA PRO A 131 -9.74 -8.59 0.43
C PRO A 131 -10.23 -7.93 1.72
N SER A 132 -10.29 -8.67 2.82
CA SER A 132 -10.74 -8.14 4.11
C SER A 132 -9.61 -7.53 4.95
N CYS A 133 -8.34 -7.58 4.50
CA CYS A 133 -7.22 -6.96 5.21
C CYS A 133 -6.33 -6.10 4.29
N VAL A 134 -5.43 -6.72 3.55
CA VAL A 134 -4.30 -6.04 2.85
C VAL A 134 -4.40 -6.06 1.34
N HIS A 135 -5.47 -6.63 0.74
CA HIS A 135 -5.73 -6.42 -0.68
C HIS A 135 -6.54 -5.14 -0.88
N HIS A 136 -6.29 -4.44 -1.98
CA HIS A 136 -7.06 -3.27 -2.40
C HIS A 136 -7.55 -3.48 -3.84
N ALA A 137 -8.83 -3.18 -4.10
CA ALA A 137 -9.45 -3.42 -5.40
C ALA A 137 -8.79 -2.59 -6.52
N ASP A 138 -8.42 -1.34 -6.22
CA ASP A 138 -7.80 -0.43 -7.19
C ASP A 138 -6.26 -0.46 -7.17
N CYS A 139 -5.65 -1.54 -6.66
CA CYS A 139 -4.19 -1.71 -6.71
C CYS A 139 -3.73 -1.84 -8.17
N ASN A 140 -2.99 -0.86 -8.67
CA ASN A 140 -2.46 -0.86 -10.04
C ASN A 140 -1.29 -1.85 -10.25
N GLN A 141 -0.87 -2.55 -9.19
CA GLN A 141 0.11 -3.62 -9.22
C GLN A 141 -0.53 -4.99 -9.00
N TYR A 142 -1.85 -5.12 -9.17
CA TYR A 142 -2.58 -6.39 -9.11
C TYR A 142 -2.49 -7.12 -7.77
N ASN A 143 -2.29 -6.38 -6.67
CA ASN A 143 -2.02 -6.97 -5.35
C ASN A 143 -0.80 -7.93 -5.36
N ASP A 144 0.14 -7.71 -6.29
CA ASP A 144 1.42 -8.41 -6.33
C ASP A 144 2.33 -7.91 -5.19
N VAL A 145 3.21 -8.77 -4.70
CA VAL A 145 4.18 -8.45 -3.63
C VAL A 145 3.49 -7.87 -2.39
N LEU A 146 2.81 -8.73 -1.63
CA LEU A 146 2.16 -8.40 -0.35
C LEU A 146 2.62 -9.36 0.74
N ASP A 147 2.81 -8.83 1.95
CA ASP A 147 3.14 -9.62 3.13
C ASP A 147 2.38 -9.08 4.35
N LYS A 148 1.40 -9.87 4.82
CA LYS A 148 0.52 -9.52 5.94
C LYS A 148 1.31 -9.40 7.24
N GLN A 149 2.26 -10.29 7.50
CA GLN A 149 3.01 -10.30 8.76
C GLN A 149 3.95 -9.10 8.84
N ALA A 150 4.64 -8.77 7.74
CA ALA A 150 5.47 -7.59 7.65
C ALA A 150 4.64 -6.31 7.78
N ALA A 151 3.43 -6.26 7.22
CA ALA A 151 2.52 -5.13 7.39
C ALA A 151 2.13 -4.89 8.86
N VAL A 152 1.84 -5.97 9.61
CA VAL A 152 1.54 -5.88 11.05
C VAL A 152 2.71 -5.25 11.81
N ILE A 153 3.93 -5.73 11.59
CA ILE A 153 5.14 -5.20 12.24
C ILE A 153 5.33 -3.71 11.91
N ILE A 154 5.23 -3.37 10.62
CA ILE A 154 5.41 -1.99 10.16
C ILE A 154 4.37 -1.06 10.79
N LEU A 155 3.10 -1.46 10.83
CA LEU A 155 2.03 -0.67 11.43
C LEU A 155 2.22 -0.52 12.94
N GLN A 156 2.56 -1.61 13.65
CA GLN A 156 2.80 -1.60 15.09
C GLN A 156 3.93 -0.66 15.50
N GLU A 157 5.07 -0.74 14.80
CA GLU A 157 6.26 0.05 15.14
C GLU A 157 6.15 1.51 14.68
N THR A 158 5.15 1.88 13.87
CA THR A 158 4.96 3.26 13.36
C THR A 158 3.95 4.07 14.17
N ILE A 159 3.21 3.45 15.11
CA ILE A 159 2.21 4.10 16.00
C ILE A 159 2.90 4.78 17.18
#